data_AF-A0A9D4DBK7-F1
#
_entry.id   AF-A0A9D4DBK7-F1
#
_cell.length_a   1.000
_cell.length_b   1.000
_cell.length_c   1.000
_cell.angle_alpha   90.00
_cell.angle_beta   90.00
_cell.angle_gamma   90.00
#
_symmetry.space_group_name_H-M   'P 1'
#
loop_
_entity.id
_entity.type
_entity.pdbx_description
1 polymer ?
#
loop_
_entity_poly.entity_id
_entity_poly.type
_entity_poly.pdbx_seq_one_letter_code
_entity_poly.pdbx_strand_id
1 'polypeptide(L)' 'MHQSALIERLKAKGSPLVLGGDGRCCSPGHTAKYGTYSMMDLESGKILDIQVVQVCQLNIVHEFE' A
#
# COMPACT_ATOMS: atom_id res chain seq x y z
N MET A 1 -7.47 6.91 -12.21
CA MET A 1 -8.92 7.12 -12.50
C MET A 1 -9.82 5.99 -12.02
N HIS A 2 -9.41 4.71 -12.05
CA HIS A 2 -10.32 3.59 -11.69
C HIS A 2 -10.52 3.40 -10.16
N GLN A 3 -9.46 3.62 -9.37
CA GLN A 3 -9.48 3.43 -7.92
C GLN A 3 -10.34 4.48 -7.19
N SER A 4 -10.29 5.74 -7.64
CA SER A 4 -11.07 6.86 -7.08
C SER A 4 -12.58 6.61 -7.16
N ALA A 5 -13.05 6.08 -8.30
CA ALA A 5 -14.47 5.76 -8.48
C ALA A 5 -14.95 4.62 -7.57
N LEU A 6 -14.07 3.66 -7.24
CA LEU A 6 -14.40 2.58 -6.31
C LEU A 6 -14.57 3.13 -4.88
N ILE A 7 -13.67 4.01 -4.45
CA ILE A 7 -13.75 4.67 -3.14
C ILE A 7 -15.01 5.53 -3.05
N GLU A 8 -15.37 6.29 -4.09
CA GLU A 8 -16.60 7.08 -4.10
C GLU A 8 -17.86 6.21 -4.02
N ARG A 9 -17.89 5.07 -4.72
CA ARG A 9 -19.03 4.12 -4.63
C ARG A 9 -19.15 3.50 -3.24
N LEU A 10 -18.03 3.21 -2.58
CA LEU A 10 -18.05 2.67 -1.21
C LEU A 10 -18.48 3.73 -0.20
N LYS A 11 -18.03 4.99 -0.37
CA LYS A 11 -18.53 6.13 0.41
C LYS A 11 -20.04 6.33 0.22
N ALA A 12 -20.53 6.23 -1.01
CA ALA A 12 -21.96 6.37 -1.32
C ALA A 12 -22.82 5.20 -0.80
N LYS A 13 -22.26 3.99 -0.68
CA LYS A 13 -22.94 2.81 -0.12
C LYS A 13 -23.28 2.99 1.37
N GLY A 14 -22.48 3.77 2.11
CA GLY A 14 -22.74 4.15 3.51
C GLY A 14 -22.75 2.99 4.51
N SER A 15 -22.44 1.77 4.06
CA SER A 15 -22.37 0.57 4.91
C SER A 15 -21.01 0.46 5.59
N PRO A 16 -20.93 -0.18 6.78
CA PRO A 16 -19.66 -0.57 7.37
C PRO A 16 -18.83 -1.36 6.37
N LEU A 17 -17.52 -1.08 6.28
CA LEU A 17 -16.59 -1.80 5.41
C LEU A 17 -15.70 -2.68 6.26
N VAL A 18 -15.53 -3.93 5.83
CA VAL A 18 -14.61 -4.87 6.47
C VAL A 18 -13.33 -4.90 5.65
N LEU A 19 -12.30 -4.23 6.13
CA LEU A 19 -11.05 -4.05 5.39
C LEU A 19 -9.98 -5.01 5.88
N GLY A 20 -9.32 -5.70 4.94
CA GLY A 20 -8.16 -6.56 5.19
C GLY A 20 -6.95 -6.00 4.46
N GLY A 21 -5.79 -6.01 5.11
CA GLY A 21 -4.53 -5.59 4.51
C GLY A 21 -3.51 -6.72 4.49
N ASP A 22 -2.73 -6.80 3.43
CA ASP A 22 -1.57 -7.68 3.35
C ASP A 22 -0.28 -6.88 3.11
N GLY A 23 0.78 -7.26 3.80
CA GLY A 23 2.13 -6.72 3.61
C GLY A 23 3.02 -7.76 2.98
N ARG A 24 3.55 -7.48 1.78
CA ARG A 24 4.53 -8.33 1.11
C ARG A 24 5.88 -7.63 1.11
N CYS A 25 6.88 -8.31 1.66
CA CYS A 25 8.28 -7.89 1.61
C CYS A 25 8.99 -8.69 0.52
N CYS A 26 9.13 -8.13 -0.68
CA CYS A 26 9.80 -8.81 -1.79
C CYS A 26 11.31 -8.55 -1.77
N SER A 27 12.03 -9.29 -0.92
CA SER A 27 13.40 -9.78 -1.19
C SER A 27 13.95 -10.57 0.02
N PRO A 28 14.44 -11.81 -0.15
CA PRO A 28 15.25 -12.48 0.87
C PRO A 28 16.68 -11.91 0.82
N GLY A 29 17.06 -11.14 1.84
CA GLY A 29 18.40 -10.54 1.97
C GLY A 29 18.37 -9.23 2.76
N HIS A 30 19.51 -8.84 3.35
CA HIS A 30 19.72 -7.69 4.26
C HIS A 30 19.29 -6.30 3.73
N THR A 31 18.63 -6.23 2.58
CA THR A 31 18.22 -4.98 1.92
C THR A 31 16.86 -5.20 1.23
N ALA A 32 15.78 -5.23 2.00
CA ALA A 32 14.45 -5.01 1.43
C ALA A 32 14.40 -3.57 0.92
N LYS A 33 14.43 -3.38 -0.41
CA LYS A 33 14.41 -2.05 -1.02
C LYS A 33 12.99 -1.46 -1.06
N TYR A 34 12.00 -2.32 -1.33
CA TYR A 34 10.59 -1.93 -1.46
C TYR A 34 9.69 -2.89 -0.69
N GLY A 35 8.78 -2.35 0.11
CA GLY A 35 7.65 -3.06 0.69
C GLY A 35 6.38 -2.72 -0.06
N THR A 36 5.49 -3.70 -0.26
CA THR A 36 4.18 -3.47 -0.86
C THR A 36 3.09 -3.75 0.16
N TYR A 37 2.15 -2.83 0.29
CA TYR A 37 0.97 -2.95 1.13
C TYR A 37 -0.26 -2.91 0.24
N SER A 38 -1.10 -3.96 0.30
CA SER A 38 -2.40 -3.96 -0.38
C SER A 38 -3.51 -3.90 0.65
N MET A 39 -4.53 -3.09 0.37
CA MET A 39 -5.75 -2.99 1.17
C MET A 39 -6.91 -3.48 0.33
N MET A 40 -7.73 -4.36 0.88
CA MET A 40 -8.87 -5.00 0.20
C MET A 40 -10.12 -4.87 1.06
N ASP A 41 -11.26 -4.67 0.40
CA ASP A 41 -12.57 -4.88 1.00
C ASP A 41 -12.89 -6.38 0.99
N LEU A 42 -13.01 -6.98 2.18
CA LEU A 42 -13.18 -8.42 2.35
C LEU A 42 -14.58 -8.89 1.93
N GLU A 43 -15.58 -8.02 1.96
CA GLU A 43 -16.94 -8.36 1.52
C GLU A 43 -17.04 -8.49 0.00
N SER A 44 -16.44 -7.58 -0.75
CA SER A 44 -16.46 -7.61 -2.22
C SER A 44 -15.27 -8.34 -2.84
N GLY A 45 -14.23 -8.64 -2.06
CA GLY A 45 -12.97 -9.23 -2.54
C GLY A 45 -12.18 -8.28 -3.45
N LYS A 46 -12.47 -6.97 -3.42
CA LYS A 46 -11.85 -5.98 -4.31
C LYS A 46 -10.72 -5.25 -3.60
N ILE A 47 -9.59 -5.14 -4.29
CA ILE A 47 -8.47 -4.32 -3.83
C ILE A 47 -8.87 -2.84 -3.92
N LEU A 48 -8.76 -2.17 -2.79
CA LEU A 48 -9.03 -0.76 -2.59
C LEU A 48 -7.81 0.10 -2.90
N ASP A 49 -6.65 -0.37 -2.47
CA ASP A 49 -5.40 0.37 -2.59
C ASP A 49 -4.19 -0.56 -2.60
N ILE A 50 -3.15 -0.14 -3.32
CA ILE A 50 -1.85 -0.79 -3.33
C ILE A 50 -0.79 0.30 -3.24
N GLN A 51 -0.02 0.27 -2.17
CA GLN A 51 1.08 1.20 -1.95
C GLN A 51 2.41 0.47 -2.01
N VAL A 52 3.35 1.04 -2.76
CA VAL A 52 4.74 0.58 -2.82
C VAL A 52 5.58 1.61 -2.08
N VAL A 53 6.18 1.20 -0.96
CA VAL A 53 6.99 2.07 -0.11
C VAL A 53 8.45 1.64 -0.24
N GLN A 54 9.34 2.60 -0.52
CA GLN A 54 10.78 2.36 -0.44
C GLN A 54 11.21 2.41 1.03
N VAL A 55 11.61 1.26 1.59
CA VAL A 55 11.92 1.16 3.03
C VAL A 55 13.41 1.33 3.32
N CYS A 56 14.26 1.32 2.29
CA CYS A 56 15.69 1.58 2.44
C CYS A 56 16.10 2.78 1.57
N GLN A 57 16.45 3.88 2.22
CA GLN A 57 16.94 5.11 1.59
C GLN A 57 18.25 5.50 2.29
N LEU A 58 19.38 5.08 1.72
CA LEU A 58 20.71 5.55 2.16
C LEU A 58 20.89 6.98 1.62
N ASN A 59 20.50 7.98 2.41
CA ASN A 59 20.90 9.36 2.18
C ASN A 59 22.34 9.52 2.69
N ILE A 60 23.32 9.21 1.84
CA ILE A 60 24.71 9.58 2.13
C ILE A 60 24.83 11.08 1.89
N VAL A 61 24.66 11.87 2.95
CA VAL A 61 25.09 13.27 2.96
C VAL A 61 26.59 13.27 3.18
N HIS A 62 27.36 13.38 2.11
CA HIS A 62 28.76 13.80 2.22
C HIS A 62 28.76 15.32 2.30
N GLU A 63 28.63 15.87 3.51
CA GLU A 63 29.19 17.19 3.81
C GLU A 63 30.71 17.00 3.89
N PHE A 64 31.40 17.37 2.83
CA PHE A 64 32.83 17.63 2.90
C PHE A 64 33.00 19.06 3.44
N GLU A 65 33.54 19.17 4.65
CA GLU A 65 34.21 20.39 5.14
C GLU A 65 35.65 20.45 4.59
#